data_AF-A0A6N9JTG4-F1
#
_entry.id   AF-A0A6N9JTG4-F1
#
_cell.length_a   1.000
_cell.length_b   1.000
_cell.length_c   1.000
_cell.angle_alpha   90.00
_cell.angle_beta   90.00
_cell.angle_gamma   90.00
#
_symmetry.space_group_name_H-M   'P 1'
#
loop_
_entity.id
_entity.type
_entity.pdbx_description
1 polymer ?
#
loop_
_entity_poly.entity_id
_entity_poly.type
_entity_poly.pdbx_seq_one_letter_code
_entity_poly.pdbx_strand_id
1 'polypeptide(L)'
;MFDKFGEFDSAEEINRAAAAQLKEGDLDAIKTIAEENGLDSEDAEDFCTGAIDSLTTPLLAAIGKLEMESKDLGLKNMMEDWKNFMIQMCEEDDQMAQAVRKKGKSLEKCMAQILKVSFETKARLDDRIVRAAGLKPPIYLGIPGKAQIRKIAEKYYKGEEK
;
A
#
# COMPACT_ATOMS: atom_id res chain seq x y z
N MET A 1 10.15 6.86 -7.83
CA MET A 1 9.09 5.85 -8.01
C MET A 1 8.40 6.20 -9.30
N PHE A 2 8.19 5.22 -10.20
CA PHE A 2 7.55 5.42 -11.50
C PHE A 2 8.30 6.36 -12.46
N ASP A 3 9.62 6.37 -12.41
CA ASP A 3 10.46 7.36 -13.09
C ASP A 3 10.60 7.06 -14.60
N LYS A 4 10.71 5.77 -14.98
CA LYS A 4 10.91 5.32 -16.37
C LYS A 4 9.61 4.90 -17.03
N PHE A 5 8.78 4.10 -16.37
CA PHE A 5 7.57 3.53 -16.99
C PHE A 5 6.27 4.21 -16.56
N GLY A 6 6.33 5.10 -15.57
CA GLY A 6 5.16 5.75 -15.01
C GLY A 6 4.32 4.79 -14.16
N GLU A 7 3.25 5.34 -13.57
CA GLU A 7 2.34 4.56 -12.73
C GLU A 7 1.44 3.66 -13.60
N PHE A 8 1.59 2.34 -13.45
CA PHE A 8 0.67 1.35 -14.01
C PHE A 8 -0.63 1.27 -13.23
N ASP A 9 -1.73 1.02 -13.94
CA ASP A 9 -3.08 0.91 -13.39
C ASP A 9 -3.37 -0.47 -12.79
N SER A 10 -2.69 -1.53 -13.27
CA SER A 10 -3.00 -2.90 -12.86
C SER A 10 -1.83 -3.87 -12.97
N ALA A 11 -1.97 -5.06 -12.36
CA ALA A 11 -1.01 -6.15 -12.53
C ALA A 11 -0.93 -6.61 -13.99
N GLU A 12 -2.05 -6.60 -14.72
CA GLU A 12 -2.08 -6.95 -16.14
C GLU A 12 -1.31 -5.93 -16.99
N GLU A 13 -1.33 -4.64 -16.64
CA GLU A 13 -0.49 -3.65 -17.32
C GLU A 13 0.99 -3.90 -17.08
N ILE A 14 1.39 -4.18 -15.84
CA ILE A 14 2.77 -4.53 -15.47
C ILE A 14 3.23 -5.77 -16.27
N ASN A 15 2.42 -6.84 -16.26
CA ASN A 15 2.73 -8.08 -16.96
C ASN A 15 2.80 -7.90 -18.48
N ARG A 16 1.91 -7.09 -19.07
CA ARG A 16 1.98 -6.78 -20.52
C ARG A 16 3.25 -6.01 -20.87
N ALA A 17 3.64 -5.03 -20.05
CA ALA A 17 4.86 -4.28 -20.26
C ALA A 17 6.09 -5.20 -20.15
N ALA A 18 6.18 -6.02 -19.10
CA ALA A 18 7.27 -6.98 -18.91
C ALA A 18 7.36 -7.99 -20.06
N ALA A 19 6.23 -8.55 -20.50
CA ALA A 19 6.20 -9.49 -21.62
C ALA A 19 6.60 -8.85 -22.96
N ALA A 20 6.33 -7.56 -23.16
CA ALA A 20 6.82 -6.84 -24.35
C ALA A 20 8.34 -6.70 -24.33
N GLN A 21 8.91 -6.31 -23.18
CA GLN A 21 10.37 -6.20 -23.01
C GLN A 21 11.07 -7.55 -23.16
N LEU A 22 10.44 -8.64 -22.68
CA LEU A 22 10.99 -9.99 -22.82
C LEU A 22 11.11 -10.42 -24.29
N LYS A 23 10.12 -10.07 -25.13
CA LYS A 23 10.16 -10.34 -26.58
C LYS A 23 11.25 -9.56 -27.31
N GLU A 24 11.58 -8.37 -26.80
CA GLU A 24 12.66 -7.52 -27.31
C GLU A 24 14.04 -7.93 -26.76
N GLY A 25 14.07 -8.81 -25.75
CA GLY A 25 15.29 -9.25 -25.08
C GLY A 25 15.86 -8.23 -24.08
N ASP A 26 15.09 -7.21 -23.70
CA ASP A 26 15.52 -6.17 -22.75
C ASP A 26 15.23 -6.60 -21.30
N LEU A 27 16.13 -7.40 -20.74
CA LEU A 27 16.00 -7.91 -19.37
C LEU A 27 16.21 -6.82 -18.31
N ASP A 28 17.01 -5.80 -18.62
CA ASP A 28 17.25 -4.67 -17.71
C ASP A 28 15.99 -3.81 -17.56
N ALA A 29 15.22 -3.64 -18.63
CA ALA A 29 13.91 -3.01 -18.57
C ALA A 29 12.92 -3.80 -17.68
N ILE A 30 12.92 -5.13 -17.74
CA ILE A 30 12.06 -5.96 -16.87
C ILE A 30 12.43 -5.77 -15.40
N LYS A 31 13.74 -5.80 -15.08
CA LYS A 31 14.24 -5.53 -13.72
C LYS A 31 13.83 -4.15 -13.23
N THR A 32 13.90 -3.15 -14.10
CA THR A 32 13.45 -1.78 -13.78
C THR A 32 11.94 -1.73 -13.52
N ILE A 33 11.12 -2.45 -14.31
CA ILE A 33 9.67 -2.57 -14.08
C ILE A 33 9.40 -3.18 -12.71
N ALA A 34 10.11 -4.25 -12.33
CA ALA A 34 9.97 -4.88 -11.02
C ALA A 34 10.33 -3.92 -9.89
N GLU A 35 11.49 -3.26 -9.96
CA GLU A 35 11.96 -2.30 -8.97
C GLU A 35 10.98 -1.13 -8.78
N GLU A 36 10.51 -0.50 -9.87
CA GLU A 36 9.58 0.62 -9.81
C GLU A 36 8.20 0.25 -9.22
N ASN A 37 7.85 -1.04 -9.22
CA ASN A 37 6.60 -1.54 -8.69
C ASN A 37 6.75 -2.27 -7.34
N GLY A 38 7.95 -2.25 -6.75
CA GLY A 38 8.20 -2.87 -5.44
C GLY A 38 8.12 -4.39 -5.46
N LEU A 39 8.43 -5.02 -6.60
CA LEU A 39 8.50 -6.47 -6.76
C LEU A 39 9.92 -6.97 -6.46
N ASP A 40 10.05 -8.25 -6.13
CA ASP A 40 11.37 -8.84 -5.89
C ASP A 40 12.16 -8.91 -7.21
N SER A 41 13.47 -8.70 -7.11
CA SER A 41 14.39 -8.99 -8.21
C SER A 41 14.38 -10.47 -8.61
N GLU A 42 14.14 -11.39 -7.67
CA GLU A 42 14.04 -12.83 -7.94
C GLU A 42 12.83 -13.13 -8.84
N ASP A 43 11.68 -12.48 -8.60
CA ASP A 43 10.49 -12.60 -9.46
C ASP A 43 10.79 -12.16 -10.91
N ALA A 44 11.60 -11.10 -11.08
CA ALA A 44 12.01 -10.64 -12.41
C ALA A 44 12.92 -11.65 -13.11
N GLU A 45 13.84 -12.28 -12.38
CA GLU A 45 14.75 -13.30 -12.92
C GLU A 45 14.00 -14.57 -13.30
N ASP A 46 13.10 -15.04 -12.43
CA ASP A 46 12.23 -16.19 -12.69
C ASP A 46 11.33 -15.95 -13.91
N PHE A 47 10.78 -14.74 -14.06
CA PHE A 47 10.00 -14.39 -15.24
C PHE A 47 10.86 -14.37 -16.51
N CYS A 48 12.08 -13.82 -16.44
CA CYS A 48 13.00 -13.78 -17.59
C CYS A 48 13.46 -15.17 -18.05
N THR A 49 13.61 -16.11 -17.12
CA THR A 49 14.00 -17.50 -17.42
C THR A 49 12.82 -18.38 -17.81
N GLY A 50 11.58 -17.91 -17.64
CA GLY A 50 10.36 -18.65 -17.89
C GLY A 50 10.00 -19.64 -16.77
N ALA A 51 10.56 -19.48 -15.57
CA ALA A 51 10.16 -20.23 -14.38
C ALA A 51 8.76 -19.84 -13.89
N ILE A 52 8.35 -18.59 -14.11
CA ILE A 52 6.98 -18.10 -13.90
C ILE A 52 6.45 -17.43 -15.18
N ASP A 53 5.14 -17.56 -15.41
CA ASP A 53 4.48 -17.07 -16.64
C ASP A 53 4.15 -15.57 -16.61
N SER A 54 4.19 -14.96 -15.43
CA SER A 54 3.83 -13.56 -15.20
C SER A 54 4.68 -12.95 -14.11
N LEU A 55 5.17 -11.73 -14.33
CA LEU A 55 6.02 -11.01 -13.38
C LEU A 55 5.32 -10.73 -12.04
N THR A 56 4.00 -10.52 -12.03
CA THR A 56 3.26 -10.23 -10.80
C THR A 56 1.83 -10.73 -10.83
N THR A 57 1.26 -10.94 -9.65
CA THR A 57 -0.18 -11.12 -9.43
C THR A 57 -0.83 -9.79 -8.97
N PRO A 58 -2.17 -9.66 -8.97
CA PRO A 58 -2.85 -8.51 -8.40
C PRO A 58 -2.47 -8.22 -6.95
N LEU A 59 -2.31 -9.26 -6.12
CA LEU A 59 -1.90 -9.14 -4.72
C LEU A 59 -0.48 -8.58 -4.60
N LEU A 60 0.50 -9.19 -5.28
CA LEU A 60 1.90 -8.74 -5.22
C LEU A 60 2.06 -7.31 -5.76
N ALA A 61 1.34 -6.96 -6.83
CA ALA A 61 1.36 -5.61 -7.39
C ALA A 61 0.80 -4.56 -6.42
N ALA A 62 -0.20 -4.92 -5.62
CA ALA A 62 -0.77 -4.06 -4.58
C ALA A 62 0.18 -3.93 -3.38
N ILE A 63 0.76 -5.03 -2.92
CA ILE A 63 1.75 -5.06 -1.82
C ILE A 63 2.96 -4.21 -2.20
N GLY A 64 3.57 -4.45 -3.36
CA GLY A 64 4.72 -3.70 -3.84
C GLY A 64 4.46 -2.19 -3.93
N LYS A 65 3.26 -1.81 -4.38
CA LYS A 65 2.82 -0.40 -4.34
C LYS A 65 2.80 0.16 -2.91
N LEU A 66 2.12 -0.52 -2.00
CA LEU A 66 1.98 -0.07 -0.61
C LEU A 66 3.34 0.03 0.10
N GLU A 67 4.24 -0.92 -0.11
CA GLU A 67 5.58 -0.90 0.47
C GLU A 67 6.41 0.27 -0.07
N MET A 68 6.37 0.49 -1.37
CA MET A 68 7.13 1.57 -1.98
C MET A 68 6.59 2.95 -1.57
N GLU A 69 5.27 3.14 -1.52
CA GLU A 69 4.65 4.38 -1.02
C GLU A 69 4.93 4.58 0.47
N SER A 70 4.91 3.50 1.27
CA SER A 70 5.24 3.53 2.69
C SER A 70 6.69 3.95 2.94
N LYS A 71 7.62 3.43 2.14
CA LYS A 71 9.04 3.77 2.18
C LYS A 71 9.28 5.23 1.81
N ASP A 72 8.63 5.72 0.76
CA ASP A 72 8.70 7.12 0.32
C ASP A 72 8.17 8.09 1.39
N LEU A 73 7.02 7.76 1.98
CA LEU A 73 6.41 8.52 3.07
C LEU A 73 7.16 8.42 4.40
N GLY A 74 8.10 7.48 4.54
CA GLY A 74 8.84 7.23 5.78
C GLY A 74 7.93 6.80 6.95
N LEU A 75 6.89 6.00 6.66
CA LEU A 75 5.95 5.55 7.69
C LEU A 75 6.67 4.68 8.73
N LYS A 76 6.29 4.85 10.00
CA LYS A 76 6.86 4.13 11.15
C LYS A 76 5.80 3.82 12.19
N ASN A 77 6.04 2.80 13.00
CA ASN A 77 5.23 2.45 14.16
C ASN A 77 3.74 2.31 13.78
N MET A 78 2.84 3.04 14.45
CA MET A 78 1.40 2.99 14.20
C MET A 78 0.99 3.23 12.74
N MET A 79 1.73 4.07 12.00
CA MET A 79 1.42 4.29 10.58
C MET A 79 1.76 3.06 9.73
N GLU A 80 2.83 2.35 10.09
CA GLU A 80 3.22 1.09 9.46
C GLU A 80 2.21 -0.02 9.79
N ASP A 81 1.71 -0.07 11.04
CA ASP A 81 0.64 -0.99 11.42
C ASP A 81 -0.64 -0.78 10.59
N TRP A 82 -0.98 0.47 10.28
CA TRP A 82 -2.12 0.78 9.41
C TRP A 82 -1.88 0.35 7.97
N LYS A 83 -0.66 0.53 7.43
CA LYS A 83 -0.28 0.03 6.11
C LYS A 83 -0.34 -1.50 6.06
N ASN A 84 0.21 -2.17 7.07
CA ASN A 84 0.18 -3.63 7.16
C ASN A 84 -1.25 -4.16 7.25
N PHE A 85 -2.15 -3.41 7.88
CA PHE A 85 -3.57 -3.76 7.85
C PHE A 85 -4.19 -3.61 6.46
N MET A 86 -3.75 -2.64 5.63
CA MET A 86 -4.18 -2.57 4.22
C MET A 86 -3.66 -3.76 3.40
N ILE A 87 -2.44 -4.23 3.66
CA ILE A 87 -1.90 -5.46 3.05
C ILE A 87 -2.79 -6.64 3.43
N GLN A 88 -3.10 -6.81 4.71
CA GLN A 88 -4.03 -7.85 5.17
C GLN A 88 -5.38 -7.77 4.44
N MET A 89 -5.92 -6.55 4.24
CA MET A 89 -7.17 -6.38 3.48
C MET A 89 -7.04 -6.79 2.01
N CYS A 90 -5.86 -6.66 1.40
CA CYS A 90 -5.61 -7.13 0.03
C CYS A 90 -5.50 -8.67 -0.02
N GLU A 91 -4.89 -9.29 0.98
CA GLU A 91 -4.80 -10.75 1.10
C GLU A 91 -6.18 -11.42 1.29
N GLU A 92 -7.09 -10.71 1.96
CA GLU A 92 -8.46 -11.19 2.20
C GLU A 92 -9.41 -10.99 1.01
N ASP A 93 -9.11 -10.08 0.09
CA ASP A 93 -10.03 -9.64 -0.97
C ASP A 93 -9.31 -9.15 -2.23
N ASP A 94 -9.41 -9.93 -3.31
CA ASP A 94 -8.81 -9.61 -4.61
C ASP A 94 -9.29 -8.27 -5.19
N GLN A 95 -10.54 -7.86 -4.94
CA GLN A 95 -11.04 -6.57 -5.39
C GLN A 95 -10.37 -5.42 -4.64
N MET A 96 -9.98 -5.63 -3.38
CA MET A 96 -9.20 -4.68 -2.62
C MET A 96 -7.79 -4.54 -3.21
N ALA A 97 -7.11 -5.66 -3.49
CA ALA A 97 -5.79 -5.64 -4.11
C ALA A 97 -5.79 -4.88 -5.45
N GLN A 98 -6.74 -5.21 -6.34
CA GLN A 98 -6.92 -4.49 -7.60
C GLN A 98 -7.20 -3.01 -7.40
N ALA A 99 -8.07 -2.66 -6.44
CA ALA A 99 -8.42 -1.28 -6.16
C ALA A 99 -7.26 -0.46 -5.58
N VAL A 100 -6.38 -1.08 -4.77
CA VAL A 100 -5.15 -0.45 -4.28
C VAL A 100 -4.17 -0.17 -5.41
N ARG A 101 -4.02 -1.10 -6.36
CA ARG A 101 -3.09 -0.96 -7.48
C ARG A 101 -3.47 0.17 -8.45
N LYS A 102 -4.78 0.45 -8.61
CA LYS A 102 -5.31 1.45 -9.54
C LYS A 102 -4.52 2.75 -9.54
N LYS A 103 -4.33 3.29 -10.74
CA LYS A 103 -3.62 4.54 -10.98
C LYS A 103 -4.31 5.69 -10.25
N GLY A 104 -3.51 6.53 -9.59
CA GLY A 104 -4.01 7.69 -8.84
C GLY A 104 -4.67 7.39 -7.48
N LYS A 105 -4.76 6.11 -7.08
CA LYS A 105 -4.99 5.71 -5.69
C LYS A 105 -3.64 5.66 -4.97
N SER A 106 -3.56 6.24 -3.78
CA SER A 106 -2.32 6.27 -3.01
C SER A 106 -2.54 6.07 -1.51
N LEU A 107 -1.55 5.44 -0.88
CA LEU A 107 -1.45 5.27 0.56
C LEU A 107 -1.48 6.60 1.29
N GLU A 108 -0.81 7.63 0.75
CA GLU A 108 -0.82 9.00 1.30
C GLU A 108 -2.26 9.50 1.53
N LYS A 109 -3.10 9.43 0.49
CA LYS A 109 -4.48 9.92 0.56
C LYS A 109 -5.35 9.06 1.47
N CYS A 110 -5.12 7.76 1.52
CA CYS A 110 -5.84 6.90 2.45
C CYS A 110 -5.44 7.18 3.91
N MET A 111 -4.14 7.31 4.17
CA MET A 111 -3.58 7.68 5.48
C MET A 111 -4.09 9.05 5.94
N ALA A 112 -4.19 10.03 5.03
CA ALA A 112 -4.76 11.33 5.34
C ALA A 112 -6.21 11.23 5.85
N GLN A 113 -7.03 10.33 5.28
CA GLN A 113 -8.39 10.10 5.75
C GLN A 113 -8.43 9.41 7.12
N ILE A 114 -7.56 8.42 7.34
CA ILE A 114 -7.44 7.74 8.65
C ILE A 114 -6.99 8.74 9.72
N LEU A 115 -5.98 9.57 9.42
CA LEU A 115 -5.46 10.61 10.30
C LEU A 115 -6.52 11.66 10.64
N LYS A 116 -7.35 12.06 9.67
CA LYS A 116 -8.47 12.98 9.91
C LYS A 116 -9.44 12.39 10.94
N VAL A 117 -9.85 11.13 10.78
CA VAL A 117 -10.75 10.46 11.73
C VAL A 117 -10.09 10.29 13.10
N SER A 118 -8.82 9.88 13.14
CA SER A 118 -8.02 9.83 14.37
C SER A 118 -8.07 11.17 15.12
N PHE A 119 -7.84 12.28 14.42
CA PHE A 119 -7.87 13.60 15.03
C PHE A 119 -9.28 14.01 15.48
N GLU A 120 -10.32 13.75 14.69
CA GLU A 120 -11.70 14.12 15.02
C GLU A 120 -12.27 13.31 16.18
N THR A 121 -11.86 12.05 16.33
CA THR A 121 -12.39 11.12 17.35
C THR A 121 -11.53 11.02 18.60
N LYS A 122 -10.45 11.80 18.70
CA LYS A 122 -9.54 11.79 19.85
C LYS A 122 -10.28 12.05 21.17
N ALA A 123 -10.03 11.20 22.17
CA ALA A 123 -10.61 11.32 23.49
C ALA A 123 -9.58 11.86 24.49
N ARG A 124 -10.05 12.61 25.49
CA ARG A 124 -9.21 13.01 26.62
C ARG A 124 -8.89 11.77 27.46
N LEU A 125 -7.61 11.55 27.73
CA LEU A 125 -7.18 10.49 28.64
C LEU A 125 -7.47 10.87 30.09
N ASP A 126 -7.73 9.86 30.94
CA ASP A 126 -7.88 10.06 32.38
C ASP A 126 -6.58 10.64 32.97
N ASP A 127 -6.69 11.75 33.70
CA ASP A 127 -5.53 12.47 34.25
C ASP A 127 -4.67 11.57 35.16
N ARG A 128 -5.23 10.52 35.78
CA ARG A 128 -4.47 9.56 36.59
C ARG A 128 -3.51 8.73 35.73
N ILE A 129 -3.95 8.30 34.56
CA ILE A 129 -3.10 7.57 33.59
C ILE A 129 -1.98 8.48 33.11
N VAL A 130 -2.32 9.72 32.74
CA VAL A 130 -1.35 10.70 32.24
C VAL A 130 -0.27 11.01 33.27
N ARG A 131 -0.65 11.22 34.55
CA ARG A 131 0.31 11.47 35.64
C ARG A 131 1.14 10.23 35.97
N ALA A 132 0.56 9.03 35.94
CA ALA A 132 1.29 7.78 36.15
C ALA A 132 2.38 7.56 35.08
N ALA A 133 2.16 8.04 33.86
CA ALA A 133 3.15 8.05 32.78
C ALA A 133 4.21 9.18 32.91
N GLY A 134 4.15 10.01 33.96
CA GLY A 134 5.08 11.14 34.15
C GLY A 134 4.81 12.35 33.25
N LEU A 135 3.63 12.42 32.63
CA LEU A 135 3.26 13.48 31.69
C LEU A 135 2.32 14.52 32.35
N LYS A 136 2.17 15.67 31.68
CA LYS A 136 1.30 16.76 32.13
C LYS A 136 -0.06 16.73 31.41
N PRO A 137 -1.19 16.59 32.12
CA PRO A 137 -2.53 16.72 31.52
C PRO A 137 -2.82 18.15 31.00
N PRO A 138 -3.72 18.34 30.02
CA PRO A 138 -4.52 17.30 29.34
C PRO A 138 -3.79 16.68 28.15
N ILE A 139 -4.00 15.37 27.94
CA ILE A 139 -3.55 14.65 26.74
C ILE A 139 -4.76 14.04 26.04
N TYR A 140 -4.79 14.16 24.72
CA TYR A 140 -5.82 13.59 23.85
C TYR A 140 -5.19 12.55 22.94
N LEU A 141 -5.87 11.43 22.76
CA LEU A 141 -5.41 10.35 21.92
C LEU A 141 -6.57 9.83 21.07
N GLY A 142 -6.35 9.73 19.76
CA GLY A 142 -7.29 9.16 18.82
C GLY A 142 -6.61 8.07 18.03
N ILE A 143 -6.88 6.82 18.37
CA ILE A 143 -6.34 5.66 17.66
C ILE A 143 -7.53 4.93 17.05
N PRO A 144 -7.77 5.07 15.74
CA PRO A 144 -8.82 4.35 15.07
C PRO A 144 -8.63 2.84 15.22
N GLY A 145 -9.72 2.12 15.50
CA GLY A 145 -9.68 0.66 15.52
C GLY A 145 -9.69 0.05 14.10
N LYS A 146 -9.31 -1.23 13.98
CA LYS A 146 -9.29 -1.96 12.69
C LYS A 146 -10.59 -1.82 11.89
N ALA A 147 -11.75 -1.91 12.53
CA ALA A 147 -13.05 -1.77 11.85
C ALA A 147 -13.25 -0.38 11.21
N GLN A 148 -12.79 0.69 11.87
CA GLN A 148 -12.86 2.04 11.32
C GLN A 148 -11.89 2.22 10.15
N ILE A 149 -10.65 1.73 10.31
CA ILE A 149 -9.63 1.78 9.25
C ILE A 149 -10.13 1.02 8.02
N ARG A 150 -10.67 -0.19 8.20
CA ARG A 150 -11.24 -0.99 7.12
C ARG A 150 -12.28 -0.21 6.33
N LYS A 151 -13.27 0.36 7.02
CA LYS A 151 -14.35 1.15 6.39
C LYS A 151 -13.79 2.35 5.60
N ILE A 152 -12.79 3.04 6.13
CA ILE A 152 -12.16 4.19 5.46
C ILE A 152 -11.41 3.72 4.21
N ALA A 153 -10.60 2.67 4.34
CA ALA A 153 -9.80 2.13 3.25
C ALA A 153 -10.67 1.56 2.12
N GLU A 154 -11.69 0.76 2.44
CA GLU A 154 -12.67 0.26 1.46
C GLU A 154 -13.35 1.40 0.71
N LYS A 155 -13.91 2.37 1.45
CA LYS A 155 -14.53 3.56 0.84
C LYS A 155 -13.57 4.31 -0.07
N TYR A 156 -12.31 4.47 0.34
CA TYR A 156 -11.32 5.19 -0.45
C TYR A 156 -10.92 4.44 -1.71
N TYR A 157 -10.51 3.17 -1.59
CA TYR A 157 -9.95 2.40 -2.70
C TYR A 157 -11.04 1.90 -3.65
N LYS A 158 -12.09 1.26 -3.12
CA LYS A 158 -13.17 0.68 -3.92
C LYS A 158 -14.21 1.72 -4.36
N GLY A 159 -14.29 2.85 -3.65
CA GLY A 159 -15.32 3.86 -3.83
C GLY A 159 -16.47 3.67 -2.87
N GLU A 160 -17.48 4.55 -2.94
CA GLU A 160 -18.73 4.34 -2.22
C GLU A 160 -19.52 3.21 -2.91
N GLU A 161 -19.91 2.18 -2.17
CA GLU A 161 -21.05 1.34 -2.58
C GLU A 161 -22.24 2.28 -2.80
N LYS A 162 -22.72 2.36 -4.04
CA LYS A 162 -23.93 3.12 -4.38
C LYS A 162 -25.17 2.34 -4.00
#